data_AF-A0A9D7CAI8-F1
#
_entry.id   AF-A0A9D7CAI8-F1
#
_cell.length_a   1.000
_cell.length_b   1.000
_cell.length_c   1.000
_cell.angle_alpha   90.00
_cell.angle_beta   90.00
_cell.angle_gamma   90.00
#
_symmetry.space_group_name_H-M   'P 1'
#
loop_
_entity.id
_entity.type
_entity.pdbx_description
1 polymer ?
#
loop_
_entity_poly.entity_id
_entity_poly.type
_entity_poly.pdbx_seq_one_letter_code
_entity_poly.pdbx_strand_id
1 'polypeptide(L)'
;MPPLFPQVTGTFKLEEPPAFRRFSMSLVGMAVVAGVVLRLFWALVITQGPNDSLVFAGGMFALRLIVLFGMVTLHLGNFTLKHWVWRAPAFAAIEAVAESVAALVLILLQREPLGSARATMADWPAIASGTLFWRVTSIVAFAVLLAGVVQLVRYLLLKRAHRERTISAVHHDSAEQHHLK
;
A
#
# COMPACT_ATOMS: atom_id res chain seq x y z
N MET A 1 41.36 19.85 -11.13
CA MET A 1 40.85 18.89 -10.14
C MET A 1 39.52 18.35 -10.64
N PRO A 2 39.30 17.04 -10.75
CA PRO A 2 38.01 16.49 -11.14
C PRO A 2 36.95 16.75 -10.04
N PRO A 3 35.69 17.03 -10.39
CA PRO A 3 34.64 17.30 -9.41
C PRO A 3 34.34 16.03 -8.59
N LEU A 4 34.40 16.17 -7.25
CA LEU A 4 34.23 15.09 -6.26
C LEU A 4 32.77 14.61 -6.11
N PHE A 5 31.81 15.30 -6.76
CA PHE A 5 30.40 14.95 -6.71
C PHE A 5 29.86 14.69 -8.12
N PRO A 6 29.14 13.57 -8.35
CA PRO A 6 28.44 13.35 -9.60
C PRO A 6 27.36 14.43 -9.78
N GLN A 7 27.53 15.31 -10.76
CA GLN A 7 26.51 16.31 -11.15
C GLN A 7 25.32 15.67 -11.88
N VAL A 8 25.43 14.40 -12.24
CA VAL A 8 24.35 13.62 -12.80
C VAL A 8 23.74 12.81 -11.66
N THR A 9 22.72 13.38 -11.00
CA THR A 9 21.77 12.53 -10.28
C THR A 9 21.12 11.70 -11.38
N GLY A 10 21.42 10.41 -11.43
CA GLY A 10 20.69 9.47 -12.29
C GLY A 10 19.25 9.45 -11.85
N THR A 11 18.47 10.46 -12.25
CA THR A 11 17.02 10.41 -12.16
C THR A 11 16.65 9.31 -13.13
N PHE A 12 16.44 8.10 -12.60
CA PHE A 12 15.66 7.08 -13.28
C PHE A 12 14.30 7.73 -13.57
N LYS A 13 14.21 8.42 -14.71
CA LYS A 13 12.95 8.81 -15.33
C LYS A 13 12.37 7.51 -15.86
N LEU A 14 11.81 6.71 -14.96
CA LEU A 14 10.75 5.81 -15.35
C LEU A 14 9.63 6.74 -15.83
N GLU A 15 9.58 6.99 -17.13
CA GLU A 15 8.42 7.60 -17.78
C GLU A 15 7.28 6.60 -17.64
N GLU A 16 6.65 6.59 -16.46
CA GLU A 16 5.45 5.81 -16.24
C GLU A 16 4.39 6.32 -17.22
N PRO A 17 3.74 5.42 -17.98
CA PRO A 17 2.72 5.83 -18.92
C PRO A 17 1.65 6.64 -18.17
N PRO A 18 1.18 7.76 -18.73
CA PRO A 18 0.32 8.71 -18.01
C PRO A 18 -0.97 8.07 -17.48
N ALA A 19 -1.41 6.95 -18.07
CA ALA A 19 -2.53 6.15 -17.61
C ALA A 19 -2.28 5.50 -16.23
N PHE A 20 -1.10 4.92 -15.98
CA PHE A 20 -0.79 4.26 -14.71
C PHE A 20 -0.69 5.28 -13.57
N ARG A 21 -0.11 6.45 -13.84
CA ARG A 21 -0.06 7.55 -12.86
C ARG A 21 -1.45 8.07 -12.52
N ARG A 22 -2.33 8.24 -13.52
CA ARG A 22 -3.73 8.63 -13.28
C ARG A 22 -4.48 7.56 -12.49
N PHE A 23 -4.21 6.30 -12.78
CA PHE A 23 -4.82 5.18 -12.08
C PHE A 23 -4.38 5.13 -10.62
N SER A 24 -3.09 5.21 -10.31
CA SER A 24 -2.58 5.18 -8.93
C SER A 24 -3.06 6.37 -8.09
N MET A 25 -3.34 7.51 -8.71
CA MET A 25 -3.95 8.68 -8.06
C MET A 25 -5.48 8.53 -7.85
N SER A 26 -6.14 7.64 -8.59
CA SER A 26 -7.58 7.40 -8.47
C SER A 26 -7.89 6.54 -7.26
N LEU A 27 -8.50 7.15 -6.24
CA LEU A 27 -8.95 6.45 -5.03
C LEU A 27 -9.94 5.34 -5.39
N VAL A 28 -10.96 5.69 -6.20
CA VAL A 28 -12.02 4.76 -6.58
C VAL A 28 -11.47 3.67 -7.49
N GLY A 29 -10.70 4.03 -8.52
CA GLY A 29 -10.15 3.07 -9.48
C GLY A 29 -9.28 2.01 -8.81
N MET A 30 -8.34 2.43 -7.97
CA MET A 30 -7.44 1.51 -7.26
C MET A 30 -8.20 0.64 -6.25
N ALA A 31 -9.10 1.23 -5.45
CA ALA A 31 -9.83 0.49 -4.43
C ALA A 31 -10.79 -0.54 -5.04
N VAL A 32 -11.51 -0.17 -6.11
CA VAL A 32 -12.42 -1.09 -6.81
C VAL A 32 -11.65 -2.23 -7.46
N VAL A 33 -10.56 -1.94 -8.16
CA VAL A 33 -9.75 -2.98 -8.80
C VAL A 33 -9.14 -3.91 -7.74
N ALA A 34 -8.61 -3.37 -6.65
CA ALA A 34 -8.10 -4.18 -5.55
C ALA A 34 -9.18 -5.11 -5.00
N GLY A 35 -10.36 -4.58 -4.65
CA GLY A 35 -11.44 -5.39 -4.07
C GLY A 35 -11.92 -6.49 -5.01
N VAL A 36 -12.19 -6.18 -6.28
CA VAL A 36 -12.69 -7.16 -7.27
C VAL A 36 -11.63 -8.22 -7.56
N VAL A 37 -10.40 -7.82 -7.87
CA VAL A 37 -9.34 -8.76 -8.26
C VAL A 37 -8.97 -9.67 -7.09
N LEU A 38 -8.80 -9.12 -5.89
CA LEU A 38 -8.48 -9.93 -4.71
C LEU A 38 -9.61 -10.87 -4.34
N ARG A 39 -10.87 -10.50 -4.61
CA ARG A 39 -12.02 -11.37 -4.37
C ARG A 39 -12.05 -12.56 -5.32
N LEU A 40 -11.87 -12.30 -6.61
CA LEU A 40 -11.80 -13.34 -7.63
C LEU A 40 -10.60 -14.27 -7.40
N PHE A 41 -9.44 -13.70 -7.09
CA PHE A 41 -8.25 -14.45 -6.70
C PHE A 41 -8.54 -15.38 -5.53
N TRP A 42 -9.15 -14.87 -4.45
CA TRP A 42 -9.45 -15.69 -3.28
C TRP A 42 -10.46 -16.80 -3.58
N ALA A 43 -11.50 -16.49 -4.37
CA ALA A 43 -12.46 -17.50 -4.81
C ALA A 43 -11.79 -18.62 -5.61
N LEU A 44 -10.85 -18.28 -6.50
CA LEU A 44 -10.06 -19.26 -7.26
C LEU A 44 -9.15 -20.10 -6.35
N VAL A 45 -8.44 -19.46 -5.42
CA VAL A 45 -7.55 -20.14 -4.46
C VAL A 45 -8.32 -21.16 -3.63
N ILE A 46 -9.50 -20.81 -3.12
CA ILE A 46 -10.30 -21.74 -2.33
C ILE A 46 -10.93 -22.84 -3.19
N THR A 47 -11.26 -22.54 -4.45
CA THR A 47 -11.89 -23.53 -5.35
C THR A 47 -10.90 -24.53 -5.93
N GLN A 48 -9.67 -24.10 -6.22
CA GLN A 48 -8.66 -24.90 -6.92
C GLN A 48 -7.49 -25.34 -6.03
N GLY A 49 -7.34 -24.74 -4.86
CA GLY A 49 -6.23 -25.00 -3.96
C GLY A 49 -6.33 -26.34 -3.24
N PRO A 50 -5.20 -26.90 -2.77
CA PRO A 50 -5.20 -28.05 -1.87
C PRO A 50 -5.91 -27.73 -0.55
N ASN A 51 -6.96 -28.49 -0.22
CA ASN A 51 -7.77 -28.26 1.00
C ASN A 51 -7.03 -28.62 2.30
N ASP A 52 -6.07 -29.54 2.26
CA ASP A 52 -5.39 -30.05 3.47
C ASP A 52 -4.08 -29.31 3.80
N SER A 53 -3.72 -28.27 3.04
CA SER A 53 -2.46 -27.55 3.22
C SER A 53 -2.66 -26.17 3.84
N LEU A 54 -2.45 -26.09 5.16
CA LEU A 54 -2.41 -24.82 5.90
C LEU A 54 -1.32 -23.87 5.37
N VAL A 55 -0.18 -24.41 4.92
CA VAL A 55 0.92 -23.61 4.36
C VAL A 55 0.49 -22.93 3.06
N PHE A 56 -0.23 -23.65 2.19
CA PHE A 56 -0.77 -23.09 0.95
C PHE A 56 -1.80 -22.00 1.24
N ALA A 57 -2.78 -22.28 2.10
CA ALA A 57 -3.83 -21.33 2.46
C ALA A 57 -3.23 -20.07 3.11
N GLY A 58 -2.31 -20.24 4.05
CA GLY A 58 -1.58 -19.14 4.70
C GLY A 58 -0.73 -18.34 3.72
N GLY A 59 -0.03 -19.00 2.79
CA GLY A 59 0.78 -18.35 1.76
C GLY A 59 -0.06 -17.50 0.79
N MET A 60 -1.20 -18.03 0.33
CA MET A 60 -2.11 -17.30 -0.55
C MET A 60 -2.82 -16.15 0.17
N PHE A 61 -3.14 -16.33 1.45
CA PHE A 61 -3.64 -15.25 2.29
C PHE A 61 -2.60 -14.14 2.44
N ALA A 62 -1.34 -14.48 2.71
CA ALA A 62 -0.25 -13.51 2.81
C ALA A 62 -0.03 -12.77 1.47
N LEU A 63 -0.05 -13.48 0.34
CA LEU A 63 0.05 -12.88 -0.99
C LEU A 63 -1.08 -11.88 -1.24
N ARG A 64 -2.32 -12.24 -0.86
CA ARG A 64 -3.48 -11.35 -0.95
C ARG A 64 -3.26 -10.06 -0.17
N LEU A 65 -2.74 -10.15 1.06
CA LEU A 65 -2.44 -8.99 1.90
C LEU A 65 -1.31 -8.14 1.33
N ILE A 66 -0.24 -8.76 0.81
CA ILE A 66 0.88 -8.04 0.17
C ILE A 66 0.37 -7.19 -0.99
N VAL A 67 -0.48 -7.78 -1.86
CA VAL A 67 -1.06 -7.04 -2.99
C VAL A 67 -1.96 -5.91 -2.51
N LEU A 68 -2.82 -6.15 -1.51
CA LEU A 68 -3.70 -5.13 -0.93
C LEU A 68 -2.89 -3.96 -0.35
N PHE A 69 -1.94 -4.25 0.52
CA PHE A 69 -1.09 -3.24 1.16
C PHE A 69 -0.15 -2.55 0.17
N GLY A 70 0.30 -3.26 -0.86
CA GLY A 70 1.04 -2.67 -1.97
C GLY A 70 0.20 -1.62 -2.71
N MET A 71 -1.03 -1.96 -3.09
CA MET A 71 -1.96 -1.04 -3.76
C MET A 71 -2.29 0.18 -2.89
N VAL A 72 -2.54 -0.04 -1.59
CA VAL A 72 -2.74 1.03 -0.60
C VAL A 72 -1.49 1.91 -0.53
N THR A 73 -0.30 1.33 -0.43
CA THR A 73 0.97 2.07 -0.38
C THR A 73 1.19 2.91 -1.63
N LEU A 74 0.96 2.34 -2.82
CA LEU A 74 1.06 3.05 -4.09
C LEU A 74 0.08 4.23 -4.16
N HIS A 75 -1.16 4.05 -3.69
CA HIS A 75 -2.13 5.13 -3.65
C HIS A 75 -1.75 6.22 -2.64
N LEU A 76 -1.44 5.85 -1.39
CA LEU A 76 -1.14 6.79 -0.32
C LEU A 76 0.21 7.51 -0.54
N GLY A 77 1.18 6.85 -1.16
CA GLY A 77 2.49 7.40 -1.49
C GLY A 77 2.42 8.64 -2.40
N ASN A 78 1.32 8.81 -3.12
CA ASN A 78 1.06 10.00 -3.95
C ASN A 78 0.61 11.23 -3.14
N PHE A 79 0.34 11.09 -1.84
CA PHE A 79 -0.24 12.15 -1.01
C PHE A 79 0.55 12.37 0.29
N THR A 80 0.39 13.56 0.87
CA THR A 80 0.99 13.86 2.18
C THR A 80 0.26 13.16 3.31
N LEU A 81 0.96 12.89 4.42
CA LEU A 81 0.43 12.18 5.59
C LEU A 81 -0.88 12.77 6.15
N LYS A 82 -1.09 14.09 6.03
CA LYS A 82 -2.34 14.74 6.46
C LYS A 82 -3.57 14.20 5.71
N HIS A 83 -3.41 13.84 4.44
CA HIS A 83 -4.50 13.29 3.62
C HIS A 83 -4.75 11.81 3.90
N TRP A 84 -3.79 11.10 4.51
CA TRP A 84 -3.93 9.67 4.79
C TRP A 84 -5.05 9.38 5.79
N VAL A 85 -5.29 10.32 6.72
CA VAL A 85 -6.30 10.22 7.78
C VAL A 85 -7.70 9.90 7.23
N TRP A 86 -8.08 10.49 6.10
CA TRP A 86 -9.38 10.19 5.47
C TRP A 86 -9.24 9.25 4.27
N ARG A 87 -8.12 9.30 3.53
CA ARG A 87 -7.94 8.47 2.32
C ARG A 87 -7.80 6.99 2.64
N ALA A 88 -7.13 6.62 3.72
CA ALA A 88 -6.98 5.20 4.09
C ALA A 88 -8.33 4.57 4.48
N PRO A 89 -9.14 5.19 5.37
CA PRO A 89 -10.51 4.73 5.62
C PRO A 89 -11.39 4.72 4.37
N ALA A 90 -11.32 5.77 3.54
CA ALA A 90 -12.13 5.85 2.32
C ALA A 90 -11.73 4.76 1.30
N PHE A 91 -10.44 4.50 1.13
CA PHE A 91 -9.94 3.41 0.30
C PHE A 91 -10.49 2.07 0.80
N ALA A 92 -10.39 1.82 2.11
CA ALA A 92 -10.88 0.59 2.72
C ALA A 92 -12.39 0.40 2.57
N ALA A 93 -13.17 1.47 2.73
CA ALA A 93 -14.62 1.41 2.56
C ALA A 93 -15.01 1.10 1.11
N ILE A 94 -14.38 1.79 0.14
CA ILE A 94 -14.66 1.56 -1.29
C ILE A 94 -14.22 0.16 -1.71
N GLU A 95 -13.04 -0.27 -1.27
CA GLU A 95 -12.51 -1.61 -1.54
C GLU A 95 -13.42 -2.70 -0.96
N ALA A 96 -13.89 -2.53 0.27
CA ALA A 96 -14.81 -3.47 0.90
C ALA A 96 -16.18 -3.53 0.20
N VAL A 97 -16.70 -2.39 -0.26
CA VAL A 97 -17.93 -2.35 -1.07
C VAL A 97 -17.72 -3.09 -2.39
N ALA A 98 -16.60 -2.84 -3.08
CA ALA A 98 -16.29 -3.52 -4.33
C ALA A 98 -16.11 -5.04 -4.13
N GLU A 99 -15.42 -5.45 -3.07
CA GLU A 99 -15.27 -6.85 -2.67
C GLU A 99 -16.64 -7.50 -2.35
N SER A 100 -17.52 -6.78 -1.66
CA SER A 100 -18.86 -7.25 -1.30
C SER A 100 -19.77 -7.40 -2.52
N VAL A 101 -19.69 -6.48 -3.48
CA VAL A 101 -20.41 -6.58 -4.76
C VAL A 101 -19.86 -7.73 -5.60
N ALA A 102 -18.54 -7.91 -5.67
CA ALA A 102 -17.94 -9.06 -6.35
C ALA A 102 -18.37 -10.38 -5.72
N ALA A 103 -18.43 -10.46 -4.38
CA ALA A 103 -18.99 -11.61 -3.67
C ALA A 103 -20.45 -11.86 -4.05
N LEU A 104 -21.28 -10.81 -4.12
CA LEU A 104 -22.69 -10.95 -4.52
C LEU A 104 -22.82 -11.54 -5.93
N VAL A 105 -22.03 -11.03 -6.87
CA VAL A 105 -21.99 -11.57 -8.24
C VAL A 105 -21.58 -13.03 -8.25
N LEU A 106 -20.56 -13.42 -7.46
CA LEU A 106 -20.15 -14.81 -7.35
C LEU A 106 -21.22 -15.70 -6.70
N ILE A 107 -21.97 -15.20 -5.72
CA ILE A 107 -23.10 -15.93 -5.11
C ILE A 107 -24.20 -16.16 -6.15
N LEU A 108 -24.55 -15.14 -6.93
CA LEU A 108 -25.53 -15.26 -8.02
C LEU A 108 -25.10 -16.29 -9.08
N LEU A 109 -23.79 -16.39 -9.34
CA LEU A 109 -23.22 -17.40 -10.25
C LEU A 109 -23.00 -18.77 -9.59
N GLN A 110 -23.36 -18.93 -8.31
CA GLN A 110 -23.08 -20.11 -7.50
C GLN A 110 -21.59 -20.51 -7.51
N ARG A 111 -20.69 -19.53 -7.54
CA ARG A 111 -19.23 -19.73 -7.52
C ARG A 111 -18.57 -19.26 -6.24
N GLU A 112 -19.32 -18.61 -5.34
CA GLU A 112 -18.78 -18.10 -4.08
C GLU A 112 -18.56 -19.25 -3.07
N PRO A 113 -17.31 -19.52 -2.67
CA PRO A 113 -17.03 -20.58 -1.69
C PRO A 113 -17.29 -20.12 -0.25
N LEU A 114 -17.88 -20.99 0.55
CA LEU A 114 -18.11 -20.81 1.98
C LEU A 114 -17.68 -22.09 2.74
N GLY A 115 -16.38 -22.25 2.95
CA GLY A 115 -15.82 -23.48 3.51
C GLY A 115 -16.04 -24.67 2.57
N SER A 116 -16.71 -25.72 3.04
CA SER A 116 -17.06 -26.89 2.24
C SER A 116 -18.34 -26.72 1.40
N ALA A 117 -19.07 -25.62 1.59
CA ALA A 117 -20.32 -25.32 0.89
C ALA A 117 -20.18 -24.09 -0.02
N ARG A 118 -21.25 -23.78 -0.76
CA ARG A 118 -21.37 -22.53 -1.53
C ARG A 118 -22.20 -21.53 -0.74
N ALA A 119 -21.79 -20.27 -0.78
CA ALA A 119 -22.54 -19.20 -0.13
C ALA A 119 -23.90 -19.00 -0.79
N THR A 120 -24.90 -18.69 0.02
CA THR A 120 -26.25 -18.33 -0.41
C THR A 120 -26.48 -16.83 -0.26
N MET A 121 -27.60 -16.32 -0.78
CA MET A 121 -27.95 -14.90 -0.63
C MET A 121 -28.17 -14.49 0.83
N ALA A 122 -28.54 -15.42 1.70
CA ALA A 122 -28.71 -15.16 3.13
C ALA A 122 -27.38 -14.92 3.86
N ASP A 123 -26.27 -15.45 3.31
CA ASP A 123 -24.93 -15.32 3.91
C ASP A 123 -24.27 -13.99 3.54
N TRP A 124 -24.74 -13.34 2.45
CA TRP A 124 -24.13 -12.14 1.91
C TRP A 124 -23.99 -10.98 2.92
N PRO A 125 -25.00 -10.64 3.74
CA PRO A 125 -24.86 -9.55 4.72
C PRO A 125 -23.76 -9.82 5.77
N ALA A 126 -23.62 -11.07 6.20
CA ALA A 126 -22.58 -11.46 7.16
C ALA A 126 -21.18 -11.40 6.50
N ILE A 127 -21.05 -11.87 5.26
CA ILE A 127 -19.82 -11.77 4.48
C ILE A 127 -19.44 -10.29 4.27
N ALA A 128 -20.38 -9.45 3.84
CA ALA A 128 -20.14 -8.05 3.54
C ALA A 128 -19.71 -7.25 4.79
N SER A 129 -20.43 -7.42 5.90
CA SER A 129 -20.10 -6.74 7.17
C SER A 129 -18.77 -7.20 7.75
N GLY A 130 -18.48 -8.50 7.73
CA GLY A 130 -17.19 -9.06 8.12
C GLY A 130 -16.05 -8.51 7.27
N THR A 131 -16.21 -8.50 5.94
CA THR A 131 -15.23 -7.93 5.01
C THR A 131 -15.00 -6.46 5.31
N LEU A 132 -16.06 -5.66 5.45
CA LEU A 132 -15.95 -4.23 5.76
C LEU A 132 -15.17 -3.99 7.05
N PHE A 133 -15.55 -4.68 8.13
CA PHE A 133 -14.89 -4.51 9.43
C PHE A 133 -13.40 -4.86 9.38
N TRP A 134 -13.06 -6.04 8.84
CA TRP A 134 -11.68 -6.49 8.78
C TRP A 134 -10.82 -5.70 7.78
N ARG A 135 -11.39 -5.25 6.66
CA ARG A 135 -10.68 -4.40 5.68
C ARG A 135 -10.39 -3.03 6.23
N VAL A 136 -11.38 -2.36 6.82
CA VAL A 136 -11.18 -1.05 7.45
C VAL A 136 -10.14 -1.15 8.55
N THR A 137 -10.26 -2.14 9.43
CA THR A 137 -9.31 -2.33 10.54
C THR A 137 -7.89 -2.58 10.03
N SER A 138 -7.70 -3.52 9.10
CA SER A 138 -6.37 -3.87 8.58
C SER A 138 -5.72 -2.75 7.79
N ILE A 139 -6.46 -2.06 6.91
CA ILE A 139 -5.90 -0.98 6.08
C ILE A 139 -5.57 0.24 6.93
N VAL A 140 -6.43 0.60 7.89
CA VAL A 140 -6.15 1.72 8.80
C VAL A 140 -4.95 1.41 9.69
N ALA A 141 -4.89 0.22 10.28
CA ALA A 141 -3.73 -0.20 11.08
C ALA A 141 -2.44 -0.18 10.26
N PHE A 142 -2.47 -0.69 9.04
CA PHE A 142 -1.34 -0.65 8.11
C PHE A 142 -0.95 0.79 7.74
N ALA A 143 -1.91 1.67 7.47
CA ALA A 143 -1.64 3.06 7.13
C ALA A 143 -0.97 3.83 8.29
N VAL A 144 -1.37 3.54 9.54
CA VAL A 144 -0.74 4.10 10.74
C VAL A 144 0.71 3.61 10.87
N LEU A 145 0.94 2.30 10.71
CA LEU A 145 2.28 1.73 10.73
C LEU A 145 3.17 2.34 9.64
N LEU A 146 2.67 2.41 8.41
CA LEU A 146 3.36 3.00 7.28
C LEU A 146 3.68 4.49 7.52
N ALA A 147 2.73 5.25 8.08
CA ALA A 147 2.95 6.65 8.43
C ALA A 147 4.06 6.80 9.48
N GLY A 148 4.10 5.92 10.48
CA GLY A 148 5.17 5.87 11.47
C GLY A 148 6.54 5.61 10.84
N VAL A 149 6.62 4.63 9.94
CA VAL A 149 7.86 4.32 9.19
C VAL A 149 8.31 5.52 8.35
N VAL A 150 7.40 6.15 7.60
CA VAL A 150 7.71 7.33 6.78
C VAL A 150 8.21 8.50 7.63
N GLN A 151 7.58 8.75 8.78
CA GLN A 151 8.01 9.80 9.70
C GLN A 151 9.40 9.50 10.29
N LEU A 152 9.65 8.25 10.69
CA LEU A 152 10.94 7.82 11.22
C LEU A 152 12.05 8.00 10.19
N VAL A 153 11.84 7.54 8.94
CA VAL A 153 12.81 7.71 7.86
C VAL A 153 13.06 9.18 7.58
N ARG A 154 12.01 10.01 7.51
CA ARG A 154 12.14 11.47 7.33
C ARG A 154 12.95 12.09 8.46
N TYR A 155 12.70 11.71 9.71
CA TYR A 155 13.45 12.18 10.87
C TYR A 155 14.93 11.80 10.80
N LEU A 156 15.25 10.54 10.45
CA LEU A 156 16.62 10.07 10.32
C LEU A 156 17.38 10.79 9.21
N LEU A 157 16.73 11.05 8.06
CA LEU A 157 17.31 11.79 6.95
C LEU A 157 17.58 13.25 7.33
N LEU A 158 16.63 13.93 7.98
CA LEU A 158 16.82 15.30 8.44
C LEU A 158 17.95 15.41 9.48
N LYS A 159 18.03 14.45 10.40
CA LYS A 159 19.11 14.38 11.40
C LYS A 159 20.49 14.22 10.76
N ARG A 160 20.61 13.40 9.70
CA ARG A 160 21.86 13.25 8.92
C ARG A 160 22.22 14.54 8.18
N ALA A 161 21.27 15.15 7.50
CA ALA A 161 21.49 16.39 6.75
C ALA A 161 21.93 17.57 7.66
N HIS A 162 21.37 17.68 8.87
CA HIS A 162 21.84 18.68 9.84
C HIS A 162 23.28 18.41 10.29
N ARG A 163 23.63 17.15 10.59
CA ARG A 163 25.00 16.78 10.96
C ARG A 163 26.01 17.16 9.87
N GLU A 164 25.69 16.87 8.60
CA GLU A 164 26.56 17.20 7.46
C GLU A 164 26.75 18.71 7.31
N ARG A 165 25.68 19.51 7.39
CA ARG A 165 25.78 20.98 7.33
C ARG A 165 26.63 21.57 8.44
N THR A 166 26.50 21.07 9.67
CA THR A 166 27.32 21.53 10.80
C THR A 166 28.80 21.23 10.57
N ILE A 167 29.14 20.05 10.03
CA ILE A 167 30.53 19.69 9.73
C ILE A 167 31.11 20.60 8.62
N SER A 168 30.35 20.85 7.55
CA SER A 168 30.80 21.74 6.47
C SER A 168 31.00 23.18 6.93
N ALA A 169 30.11 23.70 7.79
CA ALA A 169 30.25 25.05 8.36
C ALA A 169 31.52 25.19 9.20
N VAL A 170 31.82 24.20 10.06
CA VAL A 170 33.04 24.20 10.90
C VAL A 170 34.32 24.14 10.05
N HIS A 171 34.33 23.35 8.97
CA HIS A 171 35.49 23.29 8.07
C HIS A 171 35.71 24.58 7.27
N HIS A 172 34.63 25.28 6.88
CA HIS A 172 34.76 26.57 6.20
C HIS A 172 35.35 27.65 7.11
N ASP A 173 34.87 27.73 8.36
CA ASP A 173 35.37 28.67 9.38
C ASP A 173 36.85 28.41 9.71
N SER A 174 37.24 27.14 9.77
CA SER A 174 38.62 26.74 10.04
C SER A 174 39.57 27.06 8.88
N ALA A 175 39.08 27.02 7.63
CA ALA A 175 39.85 27.36 6.45
C ALA A 175 40.07 28.88 6.30
N GLU A 176 39.04 29.70 6.59
CA GLU A 176 39.18 31.16 6.57
C GLU A 176 40.16 31.66 7.65
N GLN A 177 40.12 31.10 8.85
CA GLN A 177 41.06 31.45 9.92
C GLN A 177 42.52 31.13 9.59
N HIS A 178 42.77 30.14 8.72
CA HIS A 178 44.12 29.78 8.27
C HIS A 178 44.66 30.69 7.17
N HIS A 179 43.79 31.40 6.43
CA HIS A 179 44.19 32.35 5.38
C HIS A 179 44.46 33.77 5.90
N LEU A 180 44.02 34.08 7.12
CA LEU A 180 44.21 35.38 7.78
C LEU A 180 45.48 35.45 8.67
N LYS A 181 46.25 34.36 8.74
CA LYS A 181 47.56 34.29 9.42
C LYS A 181 48.67 34.13 8.40
#